data_AF-A0A318NPK7-F1
#
_entry.id   AF-A0A318NPK7-F1
#
_cell.length_a   1.000
_cell.length_b   1.000
_cell.length_c   1.000
_cell.angle_alpha   90.00
_cell.angle_beta   90.00
_cell.angle_gamma   90.00
#
_symmetry.space_group_name_H-M   'P 1'
#
loop_
_entity.id
_entity.type
_entity.pdbx_description
1 polymer ?
#
loop_
_entity_poly.entity_id
_entity_poly.type
_entity_poly.pdbx_seq_one_letter_code
_entity_poly.pdbx_strand_id
1 'polypeptide(L)'
;MTAGKRHAQELEALELSNAGHSIDVIAERLDISSRTAARRVRAALQRIPAQEADTLRRQSEARFNGWMRRANVLLATEDLSLQDTVKVLGLLLSLERERVQLYGLRLPSAVVVQHELGPGVQDLGMGVHR
;
A
#
# COMPACT_ATOMS: atom_id res chain seq x y z
N MET A 1 -5.65 -10.97 -29.33
CA MET A 1 -5.13 -9.72 -28.72
C MET A 1 -3.69 -9.55 -29.20
N THR A 2 -3.38 -8.49 -29.94
CA THR A 2 -2.05 -8.27 -30.53
C THR A 2 -1.04 -7.84 -29.45
N ALA A 3 0.25 -8.08 -29.68
CA ALA A 3 1.32 -7.71 -28.75
C ALA A 3 1.33 -6.19 -28.45
N GLY A 4 1.07 -5.36 -29.46
CA GLY A 4 0.98 -3.90 -29.32
C GLY A 4 -0.19 -3.44 -28.44
N LYS A 5 -1.40 -4.02 -28.61
CA LYS A 5 -2.57 -3.70 -27.76
C LYS A 5 -2.34 -4.09 -26.30
N ARG A 6 -1.66 -5.21 -26.06
CA ARG A 6 -1.27 -5.65 -24.72
C ARG A 6 -0.29 -4.67 -24.07
N HIS A 7 0.71 -4.19 -24.80
CA HIS A 7 1.72 -3.27 -24.26
C HIS A 7 1.13 -1.91 -23.89
N ALA A 8 0.24 -1.37 -24.73
CA ALA A 8 -0.48 -0.12 -24.43
C ALA A 8 -1.31 -0.24 -23.14
N GLN A 9 -2.05 -1.34 -22.97
CA GLN A 9 -2.80 -1.61 -21.74
C GLN A 9 -1.90 -1.77 -20.49
N GLU A 10 -0.65 -2.21 -20.66
CA GLU A 10 0.31 -2.34 -19.55
C GLU A 10 0.81 -0.97 -19.08
N LEU A 11 1.13 -0.07 -20.01
CA LEU A 11 1.51 1.32 -19.72
C LEU A 11 0.36 2.09 -19.06
N GLU A 12 -0.83 2.03 -19.64
CA GLU A 12 -2.00 2.75 -19.13
C GLU A 12 -2.42 2.24 -17.73
N ALA A 13 -2.35 0.91 -17.50
CA ALA A 13 -2.57 0.35 -16.17
C ALA A 13 -1.55 0.84 -15.15
N LEU A 14 -0.29 0.99 -15.55
CA LEU A 14 0.78 1.51 -14.69
C LEU A 14 0.59 2.98 -14.36
N GLU A 15 0.20 3.81 -15.34
CA GLU A 15 -0.12 5.23 -15.13
C GLU A 15 -1.28 5.42 -14.16
N LEU A 16 -2.37 4.67 -14.34
CA LEU A 16 -3.52 4.71 -13.43
C LEU A 16 -3.16 4.23 -12.02
N SER A 17 -2.32 3.20 -11.91
CA SER A 17 -1.79 2.74 -10.61
C SER A 17 -0.91 3.80 -9.94
N ASN A 18 -0.07 4.50 -10.70
CA ASN A 18 0.77 5.59 -10.19
C ASN A 18 -0.06 6.81 -9.75
N ALA A 19 -1.22 7.03 -10.35
CA ALA A 19 -2.20 8.03 -9.93
C ALA A 19 -3.02 7.63 -8.69
N GLY A 20 -2.79 6.43 -8.13
CA GLY A 20 -3.45 5.95 -6.92
C GLY A 20 -4.82 5.29 -7.14
N HIS A 21 -5.18 4.96 -8.38
CA HIS A 21 -6.41 4.23 -8.65
C HIS A 21 -6.31 2.75 -8.21
N SER A 22 -7.40 2.22 -7.66
CA SER A 22 -7.48 0.80 -7.27
C SER A 22 -7.52 -0.13 -8.50
N ILE A 23 -7.19 -1.41 -8.30
CA ILE A 23 -7.23 -2.42 -9.39
C ILE A 23 -8.61 -2.52 -10.04
N ASP A 24 -9.69 -2.35 -9.27
CA ASP A 24 -11.06 -2.42 -9.81
C ASP A 24 -11.38 -1.20 -10.67
N VAL A 25 -10.95 0.00 -10.27
CA VAL A 25 -11.07 1.21 -11.11
C VAL A 25 -10.24 1.09 -12.39
N ILE A 26 -9.05 0.49 -12.32
CA ILE A 26 -8.21 0.22 -13.49
C ILE A 26 -8.88 -0.80 -14.42
N ALA A 27 -9.48 -1.84 -13.86
CA ALA A 27 -10.19 -2.88 -14.59
C ALA A 27 -11.38 -2.30 -15.37
N GLU A 28 -12.18 -1.46 -14.71
CA GLU A 28 -13.29 -0.74 -15.32
C GLU A 28 -12.82 0.18 -16.44
N ARG A 29 -11.81 1.03 -16.20
CA ARG A 29 -11.30 1.97 -17.20
C ARG A 29 -10.72 1.30 -18.44
N LEU A 30 -10.12 0.13 -18.28
CA LEU A 30 -9.48 -0.61 -19.38
C LEU A 30 -10.41 -1.63 -20.04
N ASP A 31 -11.66 -1.75 -19.57
CA ASP A 31 -12.64 -2.75 -20.00
C ASP A 31 -12.05 -4.19 -19.94
N ILE A 32 -11.48 -4.53 -18.78
CA ILE A 32 -10.87 -5.85 -18.52
C ILE A 32 -11.24 -6.34 -17.12
N SER A 33 -10.99 -7.62 -16.84
CA SER A 33 -11.17 -8.15 -15.48
C SER A 33 -10.11 -7.64 -14.50
N SER A 34 -10.47 -7.52 -13.20
CA SER A 34 -9.54 -7.14 -12.12
C SER A 34 -8.29 -8.01 -12.07
N ARG A 35 -8.44 -9.32 -12.32
CA ARG A 35 -7.30 -10.26 -12.45
C ARG A 35 -6.36 -9.86 -13.60
N THR A 36 -6.92 -9.42 -14.72
CA THR A 36 -6.14 -8.99 -15.88
C THR A 36 -5.48 -7.64 -15.62
N ALA A 37 -6.18 -6.67 -15.02
CA ALA A 37 -5.63 -5.39 -14.61
C ALA A 37 -4.42 -5.57 -13.67
N ALA A 38 -4.56 -6.37 -12.60
CA ALA A 38 -3.45 -6.67 -11.69
C ALA A 38 -2.24 -7.29 -12.40
N ARG A 39 -2.48 -8.21 -13.35
CA ARG A 39 -1.41 -8.82 -14.15
C ARG A 39 -0.72 -7.80 -15.07
N ARG A 40 -1.48 -6.85 -15.65
CA ARG A 40 -0.95 -5.80 -16.53
C ARG A 40 -0.07 -4.82 -15.76
N VAL A 41 -0.53 -4.34 -14.60
CA VAL A 41 0.28 -3.50 -13.69
C VAL A 41 1.57 -4.22 -13.30
N ARG A 42 1.49 -5.50 -12.90
CA ARG A 42 2.68 -6.29 -12.53
C ARG A 42 3.65 -6.45 -13.71
N ALA A 43 3.16 -6.75 -14.90
CA ALA A 43 3.99 -6.91 -16.10
C ALA A 43 4.67 -5.59 -16.50
N ALA A 44 3.98 -4.46 -16.34
CA ALA A 44 4.54 -3.14 -16.61
C ALA A 44 5.66 -2.80 -15.62
N LEU A 45 5.44 -3.03 -14.32
CA LEU A 45 6.44 -2.84 -13.27
C LEU A 45 7.72 -3.67 -13.51
N GLN A 46 7.57 -4.90 -13.99
CA GLN A 46 8.69 -5.80 -14.28
C GLN A 46 9.56 -5.36 -15.48
N ARG A 47 9.06 -4.44 -16.33
CA ARG A 47 9.80 -3.93 -17.49
C ARG A 47 10.44 -2.58 -17.27
N ILE A 48 10.24 -1.97 -16.10
CA ILE A 48 10.92 -0.74 -15.74
C ILE A 48 12.43 -1.04 -15.66
N PRO A 49 13.28 -0.33 -16.41
CA PRO A 49 14.74 -0.45 -16.32
C PRO A 49 15.19 -0.32 -14.86
N ALA A 50 16.20 -1.09 -14.44
CA ALA A 50 16.66 -1.12 -13.05
C ALA A 50 17.00 0.29 -12.51
N GLN A 51 17.53 1.19 -13.36
CA GLN A 51 17.80 2.59 -13.02
C GLN A 51 16.52 3.40 -12.71
N GLU A 52 15.46 3.19 -13.49
CA GLU A 52 14.17 3.86 -13.31
C GLU A 52 13.43 3.27 -12.10
N ALA A 53 13.53 1.96 -11.87
CA ALA A 53 12.97 1.30 -10.70
C ALA A 53 13.63 1.81 -9.40
N ASP A 54 14.95 2.01 -9.42
CA ASP A 54 15.69 2.56 -8.28
C ASP A 54 15.35 4.04 -8.04
N THR A 55 15.09 4.79 -9.12
CA THR A 55 14.61 6.18 -9.03
C THR A 55 13.20 6.26 -8.43
N LEU A 56 12.26 5.42 -8.89
CA LEU A 56 10.90 5.33 -8.36
C LEU A 56 10.88 4.88 -6.90
N ARG A 57 11.78 3.96 -6.53
CA ARG A 57 11.99 3.53 -5.14
C ARG A 57 12.42 4.71 -4.27
N ARG A 58 13.45 5.45 -4.69
CA ARG A 58 13.94 6.64 -3.95
C ARG A 58 12.89 7.74 -3.84
N GLN A 59 12.11 7.98 -4.90
CA GLN A 59 11.01 8.96 -4.86
C GLN A 59 9.92 8.52 -3.88
N SER A 60 9.57 7.24 -3.87
CA SER A 60 8.58 6.69 -2.93
C SER A 60 9.08 6.74 -1.49
N GLU A 61 10.34 6.41 -1.25
CA GLU A 61 11.01 6.54 0.04
C GLU A 61 11.02 7.99 0.54
N ALA A 62 11.34 8.95 -0.33
CA ALA A 62 11.30 10.37 0.01
C ALA A 62 9.88 10.84 0.37
N ARG A 63 8.86 10.38 -0.35
CA ARG A 63 7.44 10.68 -0.03
C ARG A 63 7.06 10.14 1.33
N PHE A 64 7.37 8.87 1.63
CA PHE A 64 7.10 8.27 2.94
C PHE A 64 7.81 9.02 4.06
N ASN A 65 9.09 9.34 3.90
CA ASN A 65 9.84 10.12 4.88
C ASN A 65 9.22 11.51 5.13
N GLY A 66 8.71 12.16 4.08
CA GLY A 66 7.97 13.42 4.20
C GLY A 66 6.67 13.27 4.99
N TRP A 67 5.89 12.23 4.73
CA TRP A 67 4.65 11.94 5.48
C TRP A 67 4.92 11.60 6.94
N MET A 68 5.90 10.73 7.22
CA MET A 68 6.29 10.38 8.58
C MET A 68 6.79 11.60 9.36
N ARG A 69 7.54 12.50 8.74
CA ARG A 69 7.97 13.75 9.39
C ARG A 69 6.76 14.60 9.80
N ARG A 70 5.77 14.77 8.92
CA ARG A 70 4.52 15.50 9.25
C ARG A 70 3.75 14.84 10.38
N ALA A 71 3.62 13.51 10.35
CA ALA A 71 2.96 12.77 11.43
C ALA A 71 3.68 12.93 12.78
N ASN A 72 5.01 12.93 12.80
CA ASN A 72 5.78 13.20 14.01
C ASN A 72 5.59 14.64 14.53
N VAL A 73 5.48 15.64 13.65
CA VAL A 73 5.14 17.03 14.05
C VAL A 73 3.76 17.08 14.69
N LEU A 74 2.78 16.38 14.13
CA LEU A 74 1.44 16.25 14.70
C LEU A 74 1.47 15.64 16.12
N LEU A 75 2.23 14.57 16.34
CA LEU A 75 2.39 13.95 17.66
C LEU A 75 3.09 14.86 18.69
N ALA A 76 3.93 15.79 18.23
CA ALA A 76 4.59 16.76 19.10
C ALA A 76 3.69 17.93 19.50
N THR A 77 2.46 18.02 18.98
CA THR A 77 1.50 19.07 19.32
C THR A 77 0.86 18.74 20.68
N GLU A 78 0.95 19.68 21.64
CA GLU A 78 0.54 19.46 23.05
C GLU A 78 -0.96 19.19 23.23
N ASP A 79 -1.81 19.65 22.30
CA ASP A 79 -3.27 19.55 22.40
C ASP A 79 -3.88 18.38 21.59
N LEU A 80 -3.07 17.41 21.17
CA LEU A 80 -3.59 16.29 20.38
C LEU A 80 -4.43 15.35 21.27
N SER A 81 -5.68 15.13 20.89
CA SER A 81 -6.56 14.20 21.62
C SER A 81 -5.99 12.78 21.63
N LEU A 82 -6.37 11.97 22.64
CA LEU A 82 -5.94 10.56 22.70
C LEU A 82 -6.40 9.78 21.45
N GLN A 83 -7.61 10.05 20.96
CA GLN A 83 -8.15 9.40 19.77
C GLN A 83 -7.35 9.77 18.51
N ASP A 84 -6.97 11.03 18.36
CA ASP A 84 -6.18 11.47 17.21
C ASP A 84 -4.73 11.00 17.31
N THR A 85 -4.18 10.94 18.52
CA THR A 85 -2.88 10.30 18.79
C THR A 85 -2.86 8.86 18.27
N VAL A 86 -3.88 8.05 18.60
CA VAL A 86 -3.99 6.65 18.10
C VAL A 86 -4.07 6.60 16.56
N LYS A 87 -4.83 7.50 15.93
CA LYS A 87 -4.92 7.56 14.46
C LYS A 87 -3.58 7.89 13.82
N VAL A 88 -2.84 8.86 14.37
CA VAL A 88 -1.53 9.27 13.85
C VAL A 88 -0.49 8.16 14.04
N LEU A 89 -0.52 7.44 15.16
CA LEU A 89 0.33 6.25 15.37
C LEU A 89 -0.01 5.12 14.39
N GLY A 90 -1.29 4.87 14.12
CA GLY A 90 -1.74 3.92 13.11
C GLY A 90 -1.28 4.28 11.69
N LEU A 91 -1.30 5.58 11.36
CA LEU A 91 -0.75 6.08 10.10
C LEU A 91 0.77 5.83 10.01
N LEU A 92 1.54 6.11 11.07
CA LEU A 92 2.98 5.86 11.11
C LEU A 92 3.31 4.37 10.89
N LEU A 93 2.60 3.48 11.58
CA LEU A 93 2.73 2.03 11.39
C LEU A 93 2.44 1.60 9.95
N SER A 94 1.42 2.19 9.32
CA SER A 94 1.05 1.89 7.93
C SER A 94 2.13 2.36 6.95
N LEU A 95 2.64 3.58 7.14
CA LEU A 95 3.75 4.13 6.34
C LEU A 95 5.03 3.31 6.47
N GLU A 96 5.36 2.84 7.68
CA GLU A 96 6.50 1.96 7.90
C GLU A 96 6.31 0.60 7.20
N ARG A 97 5.10 0.07 7.22
CA ARG A 97 4.77 -1.17 6.50
C ARG A 97 4.96 -1.01 4.99
N GLU A 98 4.48 0.08 4.41
CA GLU A 98 4.65 0.36 2.99
C GLU A 98 6.13 0.61 2.63
N ARG A 99 6.87 1.31 3.49
CA ARG A 99 8.31 1.55 3.31
C ARG A 99 9.10 0.25 3.35
N VAL A 100 8.82 -0.67 4.27
CA VAL A 100 9.49 -1.98 4.32
C VAL A 100 9.18 -2.82 3.07
N GLN A 101 7.96 -2.74 2.54
CA GLN A 101 7.60 -3.40 1.29
C GLN A 101 8.37 -2.87 0.08
N LEU A 102 8.77 -1.58 0.06
CA LEU A 102 9.63 -1.04 -1.00
C LEU A 102 10.98 -1.76 -1.10
N TYR A 103 11.48 -2.33 0.00
CA TYR A 103 12.73 -3.09 0.02
C TYR A 103 12.52 -4.60 -0.21
N GLY A 104 11.30 -5.02 -0.57
CA GLY A 104 10.98 -6.44 -0.74
C GLY A 104 10.87 -7.22 0.57
N LEU A 105 10.87 -6.54 1.71
CA LEU A 105 10.73 -7.13 3.03
C LEU A 105 9.26 -7.13 3.46
N ARG A 106 8.86 -8.08 4.30
CA ARG A 106 7.53 -8.09 4.94
C ARG A 106 7.69 -7.87 6.44
N LEU A 107 6.99 -6.88 6.99
CA LEU A 107 6.80 -6.75 8.43
C LEU A 107 5.80 -7.84 8.90
N PRO A 108 6.11 -8.61 9.97
CA PRO A 108 5.17 -9.56 10.53
C PRO A 108 3.86 -8.86 10.94
N SER A 109 2.72 -9.43 10.53
CA SER A 109 1.37 -8.95 10.85
C SER A 109 1.05 -8.95 12.35
N ALA A 110 1.93 -9.49 13.19
CA ALA A 110 1.78 -9.58 14.65
C ALA A 110 2.01 -8.25 15.40
N VAL A 111 2.51 -7.20 14.75
CA VAL A 111 2.69 -5.87 15.38
C VAL A 111 1.43 -5.00 15.27
N VAL A 112 0.43 -5.44 14.51
CA VAL A 112 -0.89 -4.78 14.38
C VAL A 112 -1.93 -5.66 15.06
N VAL A 113 -1.79 -5.88 16.36
CA VAL A 113 -2.87 -6.45 17.16
C VAL A 113 -3.61 -5.29 17.81
N GLN A 114 -4.86 -5.09 17.37
CA GLN A 114 -5.92 -4.32 18.02
C GLN A 114 -5.84 -2.78 17.98
N HIS A 115 -6.02 -2.18 16.80
CA HIS A 115 -6.68 -0.87 16.72
C HIS A 115 -7.72 -0.73 15.58
N GLU A 116 -7.85 -1.74 14.70
CA GLU A 116 -8.93 -1.81 13.70
C GLU A 116 -10.11 -2.73 14.09
N LEU A 117 -10.00 -3.45 15.21
CA LEU A 117 -11.11 -4.24 15.76
C LEU A 117 -11.55 -3.57 17.06
N GLY A 118 -12.68 -2.86 17.00
CA GLY A 118 -13.38 -2.40 18.19
C GLY A 118 -13.69 -3.56 19.15
N PRO A 119 -14.17 -3.27 20.37
CA PRO A 119 -14.46 -4.27 21.38
C PRO A 119 -15.62 -5.15 20.91
N GLY A 120 -15.32 -6.26 20.22
CA GLY A 120 -16.36 -7.07 19.58
C GLY A 120 -15.89 -8.39 18.97
N VAL A 121 -14.69 -8.88 19.27
CA VAL A 121 -14.32 -10.27 18.93
C VAL A 121 -14.78 -11.19 20.07
N GLN A 122 -16.09 -11.34 20.17
CA GLN A 122 -16.72 -12.56 20.67
C GLN A 122 -16.45 -13.65 19.64
N ASP A 123 -15.29 -14.30 19.72
CA ASP A 123 -15.09 -15.69 19.31
C ASP A 123 -13.60 -16.03 19.47
N LEU A 124 -13.17 -16.17 20.72
CA LEU A 124 -12.03 -17.03 21.02
C LEU A 124 -12.51 -18.48 20.90
N GLY A 125 -12.70 -18.92 19.66
CA GLY A 125 -12.84 -20.32 19.26
C GLY A 125 -11.53 -21.09 19.44
N MET A 126 -10.96 -21.06 20.65
CA MET A 126 -9.85 -21.91 21.07
C MET A 126 -10.38 -23.00 21.99
N GLY A 127 -11.19 -23.89 21.41
CA GLY A 127 -11.52 -25.19 21.99
C GLY A 127 -10.82 -26.28 21.18
N VAL A 128 -9.53 -26.50 21.44
CA VAL A 128 -8.79 -27.66 20.90
C VAL A 128 -8.12 -28.40 22.05
N HIS A 129 -8.67 -29.59 22.32
CA HIS A 129 -8.07 -30.79 22.92
C HIS A 129 -7.29 -30.67 24.24
N ARG A 130 -7.93 -31.11 25.33
CA ARG A 130 -7.70 -32.42 25.97
C ARG A 130 -8.84 -32.78 26.91
#